data_AF-L1LAF9-F1
#
_entry.id   AF-L1LAF9-F1
#
_cell.length_a   1.000
_cell.length_b   1.000
_cell.length_c   1.000
_cell.angle_alpha   90.00
_cell.angle_beta   90.00
_cell.angle_gamma   90.00
#
_symmetry.space_group_name_H-M   'P 1'
#
loop_
_entity.id
_entity.type
_entity.pdbx_description
1 polymer ?
#
loop_
_entity_poly.entity_id
_entity_poly.type
_entity_poly.pdbx_seq_one_letter_code
_entity_poly.pdbx_strand_id
1 'polypeptide(L)'
;MAIAVISIGMDFQCLFIVVKEPKMIDVKSVNVYCTKGTTDAFLIYLKPKEGTTGVLLENKWYGRCSGDTHWEEEKGFTGEPTGDDIVPINKHLTDALIPRVIIDLTKTNGSYTPRRTTLQFSVEEDKIESTSSFLKCTHKLSESRPFRLKDIECGGKLLGIKSKESLSCVNAYYYSGHSTIPLLIELALSSGNNYKYFFRPTKDLDTWFKYVRSDVGETTQLNNLNEMLDALKKIHVSDPPNASPSLPLALTDTLKIGGSSLTTAGLGGLAVWKGPALIARL
;
A
#
# COMPACT_ATOMS: atom_id res chain seq x y z
N MET A 1 -4.58 -25.72 19.94
CA MET A 1 -5.60 -24.90 19.25
C MET A 1 -6.60 -24.50 20.32
N ALA A 2 -6.71 -23.21 20.64
CA ALA A 2 -7.73 -22.74 21.57
C ALA A 2 -8.93 -22.28 20.74
N ILE A 3 -10.12 -22.80 21.05
CA ILE A 3 -11.37 -22.35 20.46
C ILE A 3 -12.01 -21.43 21.50
N ALA A 4 -12.03 -20.12 21.24
CA ALA A 4 -12.81 -19.20 22.05
C ALA A 4 -14.26 -19.25 21.55
N VAL A 5 -15.19 -19.62 22.43
CA VAL A 5 -16.62 -19.54 22.17
C VAL A 5 -17.08 -18.19 22.68
N ILE A 6 -17.53 -17.32 21.77
CA ILE A 6 -18.02 -15.98 22.11
C ILE A 6 -19.54 -16.04 22.09
N SER A 7 -20.16 -15.84 23.26
CA SER A 7 -21.61 -15.69 23.38
C SER A 7 -21.95 -14.20 23.27
N ILE A 8 -22.60 -13.81 22.18
CA ILE A 8 -23.09 -12.43 22.00
C ILE A 8 -24.56 -12.42 22.44
N GLY A 9 -24.89 -11.55 23.39
CA GLY A 9 -26.25 -11.42 23.93
C GLY A 9 -27.23 -10.83 22.92
N MET A 10 -28.30 -11.59 22.69
CA MET A 10 -29.55 -11.32 21.97
C MET A 10 -29.48 -11.35 20.42
N ASP A 11 -30.00 -12.46 19.89
CA ASP A 11 -30.44 -12.75 18.51
C ASP A 11 -29.42 -13.01 17.38
N PHE A 12 -28.21 -13.52 17.63
CA PHE A 12 -27.28 -13.87 16.53
C PHE A 12 -26.44 -15.16 16.70
N GLN A 13 -26.09 -15.71 15.52
CA GLN A 13 -25.30 -16.92 15.27
C GLN A 13 -23.90 -16.86 15.93
N CYS A 14 -23.45 -17.96 16.53
CA CYS A 14 -22.11 -18.08 17.12
C CYS A 14 -21.02 -17.98 16.04
N LEU A 15 -20.17 -16.96 16.12
CA LEU A 15 -18.95 -16.85 15.31
C LEU A 15 -17.78 -17.47 16.08
N PHE A 16 -17.22 -18.57 15.56
CA PHE A 16 -16.01 -19.17 16.08
C PHE A 16 -14.79 -18.49 15.47
N ILE A 17 -14.04 -17.71 16.26
CA ILE A 17 -12.76 -17.15 15.82
C ILE A 17 -11.64 -18.08 16.26
N VAL A 18 -11.00 -18.74 15.29
CA VAL A 18 -9.78 -19.51 15.51
C VAL A 18 -8.59 -18.55 15.44
N VAL A 19 -8.12 -18.09 16.60
CA VAL A 19 -6.86 -17.35 16.70
C VAL A 19 -5.71 -18.36 16.71
N LYS A 20 -4.89 -18.34 15.66
CA LYS A 20 -3.78 -19.30 15.48
C LYS A 20 -2.44 -18.65 15.87
N GLU A 21 -2.24 -18.33 17.16
CA GLU A 21 -0.94 -18.01 17.81
C GLU A 21 -1.15 -17.63 19.31
N PRO A 22 -0.06 -17.54 20.12
CA PRO A 22 0.44 -18.57 21.05
C PRO A 22 -0.58 -18.95 22.16
N LYS A 23 -0.25 -19.98 22.96
CA LYS A 23 -1.02 -20.47 24.12
C LYS A 23 -1.75 -19.32 24.87
N MET A 24 -3.05 -19.13 24.59
CA MET A 24 -3.92 -18.17 25.30
C MET A 24 -4.27 -18.68 26.71
N ILE A 25 -3.27 -18.97 27.53
CA ILE A 25 -3.48 -19.58 28.85
C ILE A 25 -4.01 -18.55 29.86
N ASP A 26 -3.86 -17.25 29.58
CA ASP A 26 -4.12 -16.18 30.55
C ASP A 26 -5.11 -15.11 30.06
N VAL A 27 -6.16 -15.49 29.32
CA VAL A 27 -7.22 -14.55 28.88
C VAL A 27 -8.46 -14.67 29.79
N LYS A 28 -8.91 -13.55 30.38
CA LYS A 28 -10.12 -13.42 31.21
C LYS A 28 -11.36 -13.28 30.34
N SER A 29 -11.30 -12.40 29.35
CA SER A 29 -12.39 -12.19 28.40
C SER A 29 -11.89 -11.76 27.02
N VAL A 30 -12.71 -12.04 26.03
CA VAL A 30 -12.52 -11.65 24.63
C VAL A 30 -13.77 -10.88 24.21
N ASN A 31 -13.62 -9.61 23.86
CA ASN A 31 -14.69 -8.83 23.24
C ASN A 31 -14.42 -8.74 21.74
N VAL A 32 -15.44 -9.00 20.94
CA VAL A 32 -15.34 -8.99 19.48
C VAL A 32 -16.34 -7.98 18.92
N TYR A 33 -15.85 -7.14 18.03
CA TYR A 33 -16.61 -6.07 17.41
C TYR A 33 -16.70 -6.31 15.91
N CYS A 34 -17.93 -6.24 15.40
CA CYS A 34 -18.28 -6.38 13.99
C CYS A 34 -19.20 -5.23 13.59
N THR A 35 -19.34 -4.99 12.29
CA THR A 35 -20.33 -4.02 11.78
C THR A 35 -21.67 -4.70 11.61
N LYS A 36 -22.76 -3.96 11.89
CA LYS A 36 -24.13 -4.46 11.73
C LYS A 36 -24.35 -4.96 10.30
N GLY A 37 -24.85 -6.19 10.16
CA GLY A 37 -25.12 -6.80 8.86
C GLY A 37 -23.94 -7.53 8.23
N THR A 38 -22.80 -7.59 8.91
CA THR A 38 -21.67 -8.45 8.52
C THR A 38 -21.46 -9.56 9.55
N THR A 39 -20.96 -10.70 9.09
CA THR A 39 -20.50 -11.78 9.98
C THR A 39 -19.01 -11.66 10.30
N ASP A 40 -18.32 -10.67 9.70
CA ASP A 40 -16.89 -10.47 9.88
C ASP A 40 -16.59 -9.65 11.14
N ALA A 41 -15.75 -10.23 12.00
CA ALA A 41 -15.10 -9.49 13.06
C ALA A 41 -13.96 -8.63 12.49
N PHE A 42 -13.90 -7.37 12.90
CA PHE A 42 -12.87 -6.40 12.47
C PHE A 42 -11.99 -5.92 13.61
N LEU A 43 -12.47 -6.00 14.85
CA LEU A 43 -11.71 -5.60 16.03
C LEU A 43 -11.94 -6.60 17.16
N ILE A 44 -10.87 -6.97 17.84
CA ILE A 44 -10.86 -7.88 18.99
C ILE A 44 -10.14 -7.17 20.14
N TYR A 45 -10.73 -7.25 21.32
CA TYR A 45 -10.11 -6.85 22.57
C TYR A 45 -9.89 -8.08 23.44
N LEU A 46 -8.66 -8.26 23.91
CA LEU A 46 -8.26 -9.32 24.84
C LEU A 46 -7.96 -8.70 26.21
N LYS A 47 -8.73 -9.13 27.21
CA LYS A 47 -8.47 -8.82 28.63
C LYS A 47 -7.78 -10.01 29.28
N PRO A 48 -6.56 -9.87 29.81
CA PRO A 48 -5.90 -10.97 30.49
C PRO A 48 -6.54 -11.28 31.85
N LYS A 49 -6.29 -12.49 32.37
CA LYS A 49 -6.59 -12.82 33.77
C LYS A 49 -5.69 -12.00 34.67
N GLU A 50 -6.24 -11.52 35.80
CA GLU A 50 -5.43 -10.94 36.86
C GLU A 50 -4.44 -12.01 37.34
N GLY A 51 -3.15 -11.80 37.07
CA GLY A 51 -2.12 -12.77 37.38
C GLY A 51 -1.93 -12.91 38.88
N THR A 52 -1.89 -14.15 39.38
CA THR A 52 -1.45 -14.48 40.74
C THR A 52 0.05 -14.27 40.94
N THR A 53 0.83 -14.16 39.87
CA THR A 53 2.30 -14.13 39.88
C THR A 53 2.93 -12.74 39.87
N GLY A 54 2.15 -11.67 40.07
CA GLY A 54 2.66 -10.30 40.12
C GLY A 54 3.10 -9.72 38.77
N VAL A 55 2.98 -10.47 37.67
CA VAL A 55 3.18 -9.97 36.31
C VAL A 55 1.86 -9.35 35.82
N LEU A 56 1.85 -8.04 35.65
CA LEU A 56 0.72 -7.33 35.03
C LEU A 56 0.74 -7.61 33.52
N LEU A 57 -0.22 -8.41 33.07
CA LEU A 57 -0.47 -8.57 31.65
C LEU A 57 -1.29 -7.38 31.16
N GLU A 58 -0.85 -6.78 30.04
CA GLU A 58 -1.54 -5.65 29.43
C GLU A 58 -2.71 -6.11 28.57
N ASN A 59 -3.75 -5.28 28.54
CA ASN A 59 -4.86 -5.40 27.60
C ASN A 59 -4.34 -5.23 26.17
N LYS A 60 -4.88 -6.03 25.23
CA LYS A 60 -4.47 -5.96 23.83
C LYS A 60 -5.64 -5.80 22.89
N TRP A 61 -5.46 -4.95 21.88
CA TRP A 61 -6.39 -4.75 20.79
C TRP A 61 -5.79 -5.31 19.51
N TYR A 62 -6.62 -5.98 18.72
CA TYR A 62 -6.25 -6.50 17.41
C TYR A 62 -7.28 -6.07 16.39
N GLY A 63 -6.81 -5.53 15.27
CA GLY A 63 -7.64 -5.11 14.15
C GLY A 63 -7.31 -5.90 12.90
N ARG A 64 -8.26 -5.95 11.97
CA ARG A 64 -8.05 -6.35 10.58
C ARG A 64 -9.03 -5.64 9.68
N CYS A 65 -8.73 -5.55 8.39
CA CYS A 65 -9.64 -5.02 7.39
C CYS A 65 -10.40 -6.13 6.65
N SER A 66 -11.42 -5.73 5.89
CA SER A 66 -12.20 -6.63 5.04
C SER A 66 -11.30 -7.43 4.11
N GLY A 67 -11.50 -8.75 4.13
CA GLY A 67 -10.71 -9.71 3.37
C GLY A 67 -9.32 -10.02 3.94
N ASP A 68 -8.88 -9.41 5.05
CA ASP A 68 -7.60 -9.75 5.66
C ASP A 68 -7.64 -11.15 6.29
N THR A 69 -6.58 -11.91 6.04
CA THR A 69 -6.38 -13.26 6.61
C THR A 69 -5.61 -13.25 7.94
N HIS A 70 -5.10 -12.09 8.37
CA HIS A 70 -4.28 -11.95 9.56
C HIS A 70 -4.78 -10.78 10.41
N TRP A 71 -4.59 -10.90 11.71
CA TRP A 71 -4.87 -9.85 12.69
C TRP A 71 -3.57 -9.09 13.00
N GLU A 72 -3.66 -7.78 13.15
CA GLU A 72 -2.54 -6.91 13.53
C GLU A 72 -2.87 -6.22 14.86
N GLU A 73 -1.87 -6.02 15.71
CA GLU A 73 -2.06 -5.29 16.97
C GLU A 73 -2.45 -3.83 16.68
N GLU A 74 -3.56 -3.38 17.26
CA GLU A 74 -4.08 -2.03 17.10
C GLU A 74 -3.62 -1.15 18.26
N LYS A 75 -2.76 -0.19 17.95
CA LYS A 75 -2.14 0.69 18.95
C LYS A 75 -2.95 1.96 19.22
N GLY A 76 -3.99 2.20 18.43
CA GLY A 76 -4.89 3.35 18.60
C GLY A 76 -5.86 3.23 19.77
N PHE A 77 -6.00 2.04 20.37
CA PHE A 77 -6.85 1.80 21.53
C PHE A 77 -5.98 1.38 22.72
N THR A 78 -6.30 1.90 23.90
CA THR A 78 -5.63 1.56 25.16
C THR A 78 -6.68 1.28 26.22
N GLY A 79 -6.33 0.48 27.23
CA GLY A 79 -7.24 0.20 28.35
C GLY A 79 -8.43 -0.70 27.97
N GLU A 80 -9.42 -0.75 28.87
CA GLU A 80 -10.67 -1.49 28.66
C GLU A 80 -11.67 -0.64 27.87
N PRO A 81 -12.50 -1.25 27.01
CA PRO A 81 -13.58 -0.54 26.33
C PRO A 81 -14.57 0.05 27.35
N THR A 82 -14.72 1.36 27.32
CA THR A 82 -15.70 2.14 28.08
C THR A 82 -16.83 2.62 27.17
N GLY A 83 -17.88 3.21 27.74
CA GLY A 83 -19.00 3.77 26.96
C GLY A 83 -18.56 4.88 25.98
N ASP A 84 -17.52 5.63 26.32
CA ASP A 84 -16.99 6.72 25.48
C ASP A 84 -16.22 6.18 24.25
N ASP A 85 -15.78 4.92 24.29
CA ASP A 85 -15.03 4.29 23.20
C ASP A 85 -15.92 3.87 22.02
N ILE A 86 -17.25 3.97 22.15
CA ILE A 86 -18.19 3.59 21.08
C ILE A 86 -17.93 4.39 19.80
N VAL A 87 -17.66 5.69 19.91
CA VAL A 87 -17.41 6.56 18.75
C VAL A 87 -16.12 6.17 18.00
N PRO A 88 -14.94 6.08 18.65
CA PRO A 88 -13.72 5.66 17.96
C PRO A 88 -13.77 4.20 17.48
N ILE A 89 -14.42 3.29 18.21
CA ILE A 89 -14.64 1.90 17.76
C ILE A 89 -15.48 1.89 16.48
N ASN A 90 -16.62 2.58 16.44
CA ASN A 90 -17.47 2.63 15.24
C ASN A 90 -16.75 3.24 14.03
N LYS A 91 -15.93 4.27 14.25
CA LYS A 91 -15.08 4.85 13.20
C LYS A 91 -14.09 3.81 12.68
N HIS A 92 -13.41 3.08 13.56
CA HIS A 92 -12.47 2.03 13.16
C HIS A 92 -13.16 0.89 12.41
N LEU A 93 -14.31 0.42 12.89
CA LEU A 93 -15.08 -0.63 12.23
C LEU A 93 -15.54 -0.22 10.82
N THR A 94 -15.97 1.04 10.66
CA THR A 94 -16.35 1.58 9.34
C THR A 94 -15.14 1.69 8.42
N ASP A 95 -13.99 2.11 8.95
CA ASP A 95 -12.73 2.19 8.20
C ASP A 95 -12.24 0.82 7.74
N ALA A 96 -12.40 -0.20 8.59
CA ALA A 96 -12.01 -1.58 8.36
C ALA A 96 -12.84 -2.27 7.26
N LEU A 97 -14.01 -1.74 6.88
CA LEU A 97 -14.79 -2.26 5.75
C LEU A 97 -14.07 -2.10 4.41
N ILE A 98 -13.14 -1.14 4.31
CA ILE A 98 -12.35 -0.91 3.08
C ILE A 98 -11.11 -1.80 3.13
N PRO A 99 -10.94 -2.75 2.20
CA PRO A 99 -9.80 -3.67 2.19
C PRO A 99 -8.45 -2.94 2.13
N ARG A 100 -7.41 -3.54 2.72
CA ARG A 100 -6.03 -3.04 2.66
C ARG A 100 -5.12 -4.10 2.05
N VAL A 101 -4.73 -3.91 0.80
CA VAL A 101 -4.09 -4.97 0.00
C VAL A 101 -2.63 -4.67 -0.32
N ILE A 102 -1.86 -5.73 -0.55
CA ILE A 102 -0.51 -5.66 -1.13
C ILE A 102 -0.61 -6.12 -2.58
N ILE A 103 -0.43 -5.21 -3.53
CA ILE A 103 -0.58 -5.52 -4.96
C ILE A 103 0.70 -6.17 -5.49
N ASP A 104 0.57 -7.30 -6.20
CA ASP A 104 1.69 -8.02 -6.83
C ASP A 104 1.81 -7.65 -8.31
N LEU A 105 2.84 -6.88 -8.65
CA LEU A 105 3.10 -6.41 -10.01
C LEU A 105 3.72 -7.48 -10.91
N THR A 106 4.10 -8.65 -10.39
CA THR A 106 4.50 -9.77 -11.26
C THR A 106 3.32 -10.37 -12.03
N LYS A 107 2.08 -10.02 -11.63
CA LYS A 107 0.85 -10.42 -12.32
C LYS A 107 0.54 -9.40 -13.41
N THR A 108 0.77 -9.75 -14.67
CA THR A 108 0.53 -8.84 -15.79
C THR A 108 -0.82 -9.03 -16.46
N ASN A 109 -1.49 -10.17 -16.23
CA ASN A 109 -2.81 -10.47 -16.78
C ASN A 109 -3.60 -11.46 -15.90
N GLY A 110 -4.88 -11.63 -16.22
CA GLY A 110 -5.74 -12.65 -15.62
C GLY A 110 -6.30 -12.27 -14.25
N SER A 111 -6.40 -13.24 -13.35
CA SER A 111 -6.90 -13.01 -11.98
C SER A 111 -5.99 -13.65 -10.95
N TYR A 112 -5.89 -13.05 -9.77
CA TYR A 112 -5.08 -13.57 -8.67
C TYR A 112 -5.63 -13.13 -7.30
N THR A 113 -5.19 -13.79 -6.24
CA THR A 113 -5.46 -13.40 -4.86
C THR A 113 -4.17 -12.81 -4.29
N PRO A 114 -4.11 -11.50 -4.01
CA PRO A 114 -2.92 -10.91 -3.43
C PRO A 114 -2.61 -11.55 -2.06
N ARG A 115 -1.34 -11.50 -1.65
CA ARG A 115 -0.93 -12.14 -0.41
C ARG A 115 -1.66 -11.54 0.79
N ARG A 116 -1.93 -12.39 1.78
CA ARG A 116 -2.60 -12.06 3.06
C ARG A 116 -4.03 -11.53 2.93
N THR A 117 -4.66 -11.62 1.76
CA THR A 117 -6.08 -11.32 1.59
C THR A 117 -6.82 -12.52 0.99
N THR A 118 -8.12 -12.61 1.23
CA THR A 118 -9.04 -13.57 0.57
C THR A 118 -9.67 -12.99 -0.70
N LEU A 119 -9.38 -11.73 -1.03
CA LEU A 119 -10.02 -11.01 -2.13
C LEU A 119 -9.39 -11.33 -3.48
N GLN A 120 -10.21 -11.42 -4.53
CA GLN A 120 -9.74 -11.65 -5.89
C GLN A 120 -9.54 -10.33 -6.63
N PHE A 121 -8.42 -10.23 -7.34
CA PHE A 121 -8.07 -9.13 -8.22
C PHE A 121 -8.04 -9.61 -9.66
N SER A 122 -8.50 -8.76 -10.58
CA SER A 122 -8.27 -8.90 -12.02
C SER A 122 -7.14 -7.98 -12.47
N VAL A 123 -6.42 -8.41 -13.51
CA VAL A 123 -5.41 -7.62 -14.20
C VAL A 123 -5.77 -7.56 -15.67
N GLU A 124 -6.04 -6.35 -16.14
CA GLU A 124 -6.29 -6.05 -17.55
C GLU A 124 -4.98 -5.53 -18.16
N GLU A 125 -4.61 -6.10 -19.31
CA GLU A 125 -3.41 -5.74 -20.05
C GLU A 125 -3.81 -4.93 -21.29
N ASP A 126 -3.32 -3.69 -21.39
CA ASP A 126 -3.59 -2.78 -22.49
C ASP A 126 -2.29 -2.35 -23.17
N LYS A 127 -2.26 -2.38 -24.50
CA LYS A 127 -1.17 -1.77 -25.27
C LYS A 127 -1.43 -0.28 -25.39
N ILE A 128 -0.38 0.53 -25.21
CA ILE A 128 -0.49 1.98 -25.38
C ILE A 128 -0.41 2.29 -26.88
N GLU A 129 -1.53 2.71 -27.47
CA GLU A 129 -1.69 2.84 -28.93
C GLU A 129 -0.63 3.74 -29.58
N SER A 130 -0.23 4.82 -28.91
CA SER A 130 0.74 5.78 -29.45
C SER A 130 2.17 5.23 -29.53
N THR A 131 2.46 4.16 -28.80
CA THR A 131 3.81 3.65 -28.60
C THR A 131 3.75 2.13 -28.49
N SER A 132 3.93 1.45 -29.63
CA SER A 132 3.80 -0.02 -29.78
C SER A 132 4.66 -0.87 -28.84
N SER A 133 5.53 -0.23 -28.05
CA SER A 133 6.48 -0.88 -27.15
C SER A 133 6.13 -0.75 -25.67
N PHE A 134 5.07 -0.05 -25.27
CA PHE A 134 4.67 0.02 -23.85
C PHE A 134 3.39 -0.76 -23.57
N LEU A 135 3.36 -1.32 -22.36
CA LEU A 135 2.27 -2.12 -21.84
C LEU A 135 1.76 -1.48 -20.55
N LYS A 136 0.44 -1.40 -20.38
CA LYS A 136 -0.21 -0.99 -19.15
C LYS A 136 -0.90 -2.21 -18.54
N CYS A 137 -0.57 -2.54 -17.30
CA CYS A 137 -1.28 -3.56 -16.52
C CYS A 137 -2.12 -2.86 -15.45
N THR A 138 -3.44 -3.05 -15.50
CA THR A 138 -4.42 -2.42 -14.63
C THR A 138 -4.92 -3.42 -13.61
N HIS A 139 -4.50 -3.28 -12.35
CA HIS A 139 -4.91 -4.14 -11.24
C HIS A 139 -6.16 -3.57 -10.56
N LYS A 140 -7.25 -4.32 -10.57
CA LYS A 140 -8.55 -3.95 -9.99
C LYS A 140 -9.05 -5.06 -9.07
N LEU A 141 -9.77 -4.68 -8.03
CA LEU A 141 -10.54 -5.64 -7.24
C LEU A 141 -11.71 -6.13 -8.09
N SER A 142 -11.92 -7.45 -8.20
CA SER A 142 -12.87 -8.04 -9.17
C SER A 142 -14.32 -7.57 -9.02
N GLU A 143 -14.73 -7.13 -7.84
CA GLU A 143 -16.07 -6.57 -7.57
C GLU A 143 -16.19 -5.07 -7.87
N SER A 144 -15.16 -4.45 -8.46
CA SER A 144 -15.08 -3.00 -8.72
C SER A 144 -15.26 -2.12 -7.47
N ARG A 145 -15.07 -2.67 -6.27
CA ARG A 145 -15.13 -1.91 -5.02
C ARG A 145 -13.79 -1.21 -4.76
N PRO A 146 -13.80 -0.06 -4.08
CA PRO A 146 -12.57 0.62 -3.71
C PRO A 146 -11.76 -0.18 -2.68
N PHE A 147 -10.45 -0.01 -2.72
CA PHE A 147 -9.52 -0.60 -1.76
C PHE A 147 -8.43 0.39 -1.37
N ARG A 148 -7.70 0.14 -0.28
CA ARG A 148 -6.53 0.92 0.13
C ARG A 148 -5.26 0.12 -0.08
N LEU A 149 -4.16 0.82 -0.31
CA LEU A 149 -2.89 0.20 -0.63
C LEU A 149 -2.00 0.12 0.60
N LYS A 150 -1.75 -1.10 1.07
CA LYS A 150 -0.81 -1.37 2.17
C LYS A 150 0.64 -1.30 1.69
N ASP A 151 0.91 -1.88 0.53
CA ASP A 151 2.20 -1.83 -0.15
C ASP A 151 2.04 -2.30 -1.61
N ILE A 152 3.11 -2.20 -2.38
CA ILE A 152 3.24 -2.85 -3.69
C ILE A 152 4.42 -3.82 -3.61
N GLU A 153 4.26 -5.02 -4.15
CA GLU A 153 5.35 -5.97 -4.32
C GLU A 153 5.67 -6.23 -5.79
N CYS A 154 6.95 -6.45 -6.07
CA CYS A 154 7.44 -6.86 -7.37
C CYS A 154 8.58 -7.85 -7.17
N GLY A 155 8.47 -9.07 -7.68
CA GLY A 155 9.47 -10.13 -7.49
C GLY A 155 9.70 -10.50 -6.02
N GLY A 156 8.66 -10.44 -5.18
CA GLY A 156 8.75 -10.73 -3.74
C GLY A 156 9.29 -9.59 -2.86
N LYS A 157 9.70 -8.46 -3.47
CA LYS A 157 10.21 -7.28 -2.76
C LYS A 157 9.14 -6.21 -2.61
N LEU A 158 9.01 -5.66 -1.41
CA LEU A 158 8.14 -4.52 -1.14
C LEU A 158 8.77 -3.22 -1.64
N LEU A 159 7.98 -2.40 -2.34
CA LEU A 159 8.40 -1.15 -2.95
C LEU A 159 8.22 0.07 -2.04
N GLY A 160 7.49 -0.09 -0.92
CA GLY A 160 7.23 0.98 0.04
C GLY A 160 6.18 2.00 -0.43
N ILE A 161 5.44 1.70 -1.50
CA ILE A 161 4.39 2.56 -2.04
C ILE A 161 3.08 2.25 -1.32
N LYS A 162 2.56 3.23 -0.56
CA LYS A 162 1.37 3.07 0.29
C LYS A 162 0.36 4.17 0.02
N SER A 163 -0.93 3.88 0.19
CA SER A 163 -1.99 4.87 0.14
C SER A 163 -3.04 4.61 1.21
N LYS A 164 -3.33 5.64 2.03
CA LYS A 164 -4.47 5.63 2.97
C LYS A 164 -5.79 5.98 2.28
N GLU A 165 -5.72 6.63 1.14
CA GLU A 165 -6.90 6.98 0.35
C GLU A 165 -7.41 5.75 -0.41
N SER A 166 -8.71 5.72 -0.63
CA SER A 166 -9.37 4.68 -1.41
C SER A 166 -8.99 4.80 -2.90
N LEU A 167 -8.60 3.67 -3.47
CA LEU A 167 -8.19 3.49 -4.86
C LEU A 167 -9.27 2.72 -5.61
N SER A 168 -9.44 3.06 -6.89
CA SER A 168 -10.21 2.26 -7.84
C SER A 168 -9.33 1.22 -8.53
N CYS A 169 -8.09 1.56 -8.87
CA CYS A 169 -7.11 0.64 -9.45
C CYS A 169 -5.66 1.07 -9.20
N VAL A 170 -4.74 0.15 -9.48
CA VAL A 170 -3.30 0.41 -9.61
C VAL A 170 -2.88 0.08 -11.03
N ASN A 171 -2.28 1.04 -11.72
CA ASN A 171 -1.76 0.86 -13.08
C ASN A 171 -0.24 0.78 -13.04
N ALA A 172 0.34 -0.24 -13.68
CA ALA A 172 1.78 -0.41 -13.82
C ALA A 172 2.15 -0.39 -15.31
N TYR A 173 3.16 0.40 -15.65
CA TYR A 173 3.59 0.62 -17.03
C TYR A 173 4.93 -0.06 -17.29
N TYR A 174 4.98 -0.94 -18.29
CA TYR A 174 6.16 -1.73 -18.65
C TYR A 174 6.65 -1.39 -20.06
N TYR A 175 7.94 -1.62 -20.28
CA TYR A 175 8.48 -1.71 -21.63
C TYR A 175 8.41 -3.16 -22.12
N SER A 176 7.67 -3.37 -23.20
CA SER A 176 7.36 -4.68 -23.78
C SER A 176 8.64 -5.42 -24.15
N GLY A 177 8.76 -6.68 -23.71
CA GLY A 177 9.85 -7.59 -24.12
C GLY A 177 11.14 -7.51 -23.30
N HIS A 178 11.26 -6.63 -22.31
CA HIS A 178 12.55 -6.42 -21.64
C HIS A 178 12.52 -6.37 -20.11
N SER A 179 11.42 -5.95 -19.48
CA SER A 179 11.45 -5.69 -18.03
C SER A 179 10.30 -6.36 -17.31
N THR A 180 10.65 -7.14 -16.28
CA THR A 180 9.72 -7.58 -15.23
C THR A 180 9.44 -6.48 -14.20
N ILE A 181 10.17 -5.36 -14.28
CA ILE A 181 10.04 -4.22 -13.37
C ILE A 181 9.32 -3.08 -14.12
N PRO A 182 8.24 -2.52 -13.57
CA PRO A 182 7.56 -1.38 -14.19
C PRO A 182 8.45 -0.14 -14.22
N LEU A 183 8.26 0.69 -15.24
CA LEU A 183 8.89 2.01 -15.36
C LEU A 183 8.17 3.04 -14.49
N LEU A 184 6.84 2.99 -14.48
CA LEU A 184 5.94 3.94 -13.82
C LEU A 184 4.81 3.18 -13.12
N ILE A 185 4.41 3.65 -11.95
CA ILE A 185 3.24 3.17 -11.21
C ILE A 185 2.30 4.36 -11.01
N GLU A 186 1.03 4.17 -11.34
CA GLU A 186 -0.05 5.14 -11.15
C GLU A 186 -1.10 4.55 -10.21
N LEU A 187 -1.43 5.30 -9.16
CA LEU A 187 -2.51 4.99 -8.23
C LEU A 187 -3.72 5.83 -8.63
N ALA A 188 -4.80 5.20 -9.10
CA ALA A 188 -6.04 5.88 -9.43
C ALA A 188 -6.95 5.91 -8.20
N LEU A 189 -7.31 7.11 -7.73
CA LEU A 189 -8.15 7.29 -6.55
C LEU A 189 -9.62 7.05 -6.89
N SER A 190 -10.38 6.52 -5.95
CA SER A 190 -11.81 6.30 -6.15
C SER A 190 -12.62 7.59 -6.13
N SER A 191 -12.10 8.65 -5.49
CA SER A 191 -12.74 9.96 -5.40
C SER A 191 -12.28 10.87 -6.55
N GLY A 192 -12.95 10.75 -7.70
CA GLY A 192 -12.75 11.62 -8.87
C GLY A 192 -11.50 11.30 -9.70
N ASN A 193 -11.09 12.24 -10.56
CA ASN A 193 -9.98 12.07 -11.50
C ASN A 193 -8.62 12.42 -10.86
N ASN A 194 -8.37 11.83 -9.69
CA ASN A 194 -7.18 12.05 -8.90
C ASN A 194 -6.21 10.85 -9.01
N TYR A 195 -4.96 11.12 -9.31
CA TYR A 195 -3.92 10.15 -9.63
C TYR A 195 -2.64 10.50 -8.88
N LYS A 196 -1.92 9.48 -8.41
CA LYS A 196 -0.58 9.62 -7.83
C LYS A 196 0.40 8.77 -8.62
N TYR A 197 1.52 9.35 -9.02
CA TYR A 197 2.52 8.68 -9.84
C TYR A 197 3.80 8.41 -9.04
N PHE A 198 4.40 7.26 -9.28
CA PHE A 198 5.65 6.83 -8.67
C PHE A 198 6.57 6.27 -9.76
N PHE A 199 7.84 6.63 -9.70
CA PHE A 199 8.85 6.18 -10.67
C PHE A 199 10.19 5.91 -9.99
N ARG A 200 11.08 5.22 -10.71
CA ARG A 200 12.46 4.99 -10.29
C ARG A 200 13.40 5.90 -11.08
N PRO A 201 14.24 6.73 -10.43
CA PRO A 201 15.12 7.67 -11.13
C PRO A 201 16.33 6.99 -11.77
N THR A 202 16.73 5.81 -11.29
CA THR A 202 17.85 5.03 -11.84
C THR A 202 17.55 3.53 -11.78
N LYS A 203 18.24 2.75 -12.62
CA LYS A 203 18.10 1.29 -12.73
C LYS A 203 18.55 0.53 -11.47
N ASP A 204 19.52 1.08 -10.75
CA ASP A 204 20.14 0.41 -9.60
C ASP A 204 19.50 0.78 -8.26
N LEU A 205 18.66 1.82 -8.22
CA LEU A 205 17.97 2.23 -7.01
C LEU A 205 16.63 1.50 -6.87
N ASP A 206 16.47 0.76 -5.77
CA ASP A 206 15.22 0.10 -5.41
C ASP A 206 14.16 1.05 -4.85
N THR A 207 14.51 2.32 -4.68
CA THR A 207 13.65 3.35 -4.10
C THR A 207 12.74 3.95 -5.15
N TRP A 208 11.44 4.00 -4.83
CA TRP A 208 10.41 4.65 -5.64
C TRP A 208 10.15 6.06 -5.15
N PHE A 209 10.06 7.00 -6.09
CA PHE A 209 9.84 8.41 -5.79
C PHE A 209 8.48 8.83 -6.29
N LYS A 210 7.74 9.54 -5.43
CA LYS A 210 6.49 10.17 -5.83
C LYS A 210 6.79 11.32 -6.79
N TYR A 211 6.15 11.31 -7.95
CA TYR A 211 6.17 12.42 -8.88
C TYR A 211 5.28 13.55 -8.36
N VAL A 212 5.83 14.77 -8.30
CA VAL A 212 5.14 15.97 -7.81
C VAL A 212 5.01 16.94 -8.99
N ARG A 213 3.77 17.23 -9.41
CA ARG A 213 3.48 18.21 -10.46
C ARG A 213 3.64 19.62 -9.91
N SER A 214 4.11 20.55 -10.75
CA SER A 214 4.34 21.95 -10.35
C SER A 214 3.11 22.85 -10.47
N ASP A 215 2.11 22.43 -11.24
CA ASP A 215 0.86 23.14 -11.52
C ASP A 215 -0.23 22.77 -10.52
N VAL A 216 -0.56 23.74 -9.69
CA VAL A 216 -1.65 23.68 -8.71
C VAL A 216 -2.93 24.11 -9.42
N GLY A 217 -3.68 23.20 -10.08
CA GLY A 217 -5.00 23.61 -10.59
C GLY A 217 -5.77 22.68 -11.52
N GLU A 218 -5.13 21.78 -12.27
CA GLU A 218 -5.83 20.94 -13.25
C GLU A 218 -5.72 19.45 -12.94
N THR A 219 -6.59 18.67 -13.60
CA THR A 219 -6.70 17.21 -13.45
C THR A 219 -5.33 16.57 -13.26
N THR A 220 -5.21 15.75 -12.23
CA THR A 220 -3.92 15.12 -11.90
C THR A 220 -3.42 14.12 -12.94
N GLN A 221 -4.24 13.77 -13.95
CA GLN A 221 -3.82 12.85 -15.00
C GLN A 221 -2.63 13.43 -15.79
N LEU A 222 -1.65 12.59 -16.06
CA LEU A 222 -0.42 12.97 -16.74
C LEU A 222 -0.66 13.13 -18.25
N ASN A 223 -0.75 14.38 -18.72
CA ASN A 223 -0.99 14.69 -20.14
C ASN A 223 0.15 14.23 -21.07
N ASN A 224 1.38 14.15 -20.55
CA ASN A 224 2.59 13.78 -21.29
C ASN A 224 3.11 12.38 -20.91
N LEU A 225 2.20 11.43 -20.67
CA LEU A 225 2.54 10.06 -20.26
C LEU A 225 3.58 9.40 -21.20
N ASN A 226 3.41 9.52 -22.51
CA ASN A 226 4.32 8.92 -23.49
C ASN A 226 5.75 9.48 -23.36
N GLU A 227 5.90 10.81 -23.23
CA GLU A 227 7.21 11.45 -23.06
C GLU A 227 7.90 10.99 -21.77
N MET A 228 7.14 10.85 -20.67
CA MET A 228 7.66 10.35 -19.40
C MET A 228 8.11 8.89 -19.51
N LEU A 229 7.31 8.03 -20.16
CA LEU A 229 7.68 6.62 -20.38
C LEU A 229 8.92 6.47 -21.25
N ASP A 230 9.06 7.28 -22.30
CA ASP A 230 10.26 7.29 -23.15
C ASP A 230 11.50 7.78 -22.38
N ALA A 231 11.36 8.80 -21.53
CA ALA A 231 12.45 9.25 -20.66
C ALA A 231 12.89 8.16 -19.67
N LEU A 232 11.93 7.49 -19.03
CA LEU A 232 12.20 6.38 -18.12
C LEU A 232 12.80 5.18 -18.85
N LYS A 233 12.33 4.85 -20.05
CA LYS A 233 12.89 3.81 -20.90
C LYS A 233 14.38 4.04 -21.15
N LYS A 234 14.78 5.26 -21.53
CA LYS A 234 16.20 5.60 -21.75
C LYS A 234 17.05 5.32 -20.51
N ILE A 235 16.54 5.58 -19.32
CA ILE A 235 17.26 5.34 -18.06
C ILE A 235 17.38 3.83 -17.77
N HIS A 236 16.30 3.07 -17.91
CA HIS A 236 16.21 1.69 -17.40
C HIS A 236 16.61 0.62 -18.43
N VAL A 237 16.47 0.92 -19.71
CA VAL A 237 16.62 -0.04 -20.82
C VAL A 237 17.87 0.22 -21.65
N SER A 238 18.68 1.24 -21.31
CA SER A 238 19.92 1.55 -22.05
C SER A 238 20.73 0.28 -22.36
N ASP A 239 21.05 0.13 -23.66
CA ASP A 239 21.83 -0.96 -24.22
C ASP A 239 23.20 -1.08 -23.55
N PRO A 240 23.83 -2.27 -23.55
CA PRO A 240 25.20 -2.45 -23.08
C PRO A 240 26.13 -1.39 -23.69
N PRO A 241 27.11 -0.91 -22.90
CA PRO A 241 27.72 0.38 -23.10
C PRO A 241 28.47 0.44 -24.42
N ASN A 242 28.05 1.35 -25.30
CA ASN A 242 28.97 1.93 -26.28
C ASN A 242 28.99 3.47 -26.27
N ALA A 243 28.22 4.13 -25.40
CA ALA A 243 28.37 5.55 -25.13
C ALA A 243 27.72 5.91 -23.80
N SER A 244 28.47 6.52 -22.89
CA SER A 244 27.93 7.14 -21.68
C SER A 244 27.00 8.29 -22.06
N PRO A 245 25.68 8.20 -21.83
CA PRO A 245 24.79 9.32 -22.10
C PRO A 245 24.83 10.26 -20.89
N SER A 246 25.33 11.47 -21.09
CA SER A 246 25.05 12.59 -20.19
C SER A 246 23.58 12.97 -20.35
N LEU A 247 22.83 12.97 -19.24
CA LEU A 247 21.42 13.40 -19.24
C LEU A 247 21.31 14.87 -19.67
N PRO A 248 20.37 15.24 -20.57
CA PRO A 248 20.03 16.64 -20.77
C PRO A 248 19.39 17.20 -19.50
N LEU A 249 20.01 18.25 -18.96
CA LEU A 249 19.71 18.97 -17.71
C LEU A 249 18.26 19.49 -17.58
N ALA A 250 17.44 19.39 -18.63
CA ALA A 250 16.08 19.93 -18.64
C ALA A 250 15.09 19.13 -17.77
N LEU A 251 15.38 17.86 -17.44
CA LEU A 251 14.54 17.06 -16.55
C LEU A 251 14.86 17.27 -15.06
N THR A 252 15.98 17.91 -14.71
CA THR A 252 16.32 18.18 -13.30
C THR A 252 15.64 19.43 -12.74
N ASP A 253 15.29 20.42 -13.58
CA ASP A 253 14.69 21.67 -13.10
C ASP A 253 13.19 21.57 -12.77
N THR A 254 12.48 20.60 -13.35
CA THR A 254 11.03 20.39 -13.09
C THR A 254 10.75 19.30 -12.05
N LEU A 255 11.76 18.55 -11.62
CA LEU A 255 11.63 17.47 -10.65
C LEU A 255 12.00 17.97 -9.25
N LYS A 256 11.15 18.84 -8.70
CA LYS A 256 11.18 19.13 -7.26
C LYS A 256 10.77 17.86 -6.52
N ILE A 257 11.74 17.03 -6.17
CA ILE A 257 11.56 15.88 -5.27
C ILE A 257 11.15 16.45 -3.91
N GLY A 258 9.84 16.52 -3.68
CA GLY A 258 9.25 16.87 -2.40
C GLY A 258 9.53 15.76 -1.40
N GLY A 259 10.75 15.73 -0.87
CA GLY A 259 11.09 14.91 0.29
C GLY A 259 10.19 15.34 1.44
N SER A 260 9.34 14.42 1.92
CA SER A 260 8.64 14.61 3.19
C SER A 260 9.69 14.77 4.28
N SER A 261 9.86 16.02 4.70
CA SER A 261 10.64 16.43 5.86
C SER A 261 10.16 15.64 7.08
N LEU A 262 10.99 14.70 7.52
CA LEU A 262 11.11 14.39 8.94
C LEU A 262 11.78 15.60 9.57
N THR A 263 10.97 16.33 10.32
CA THR A 263 11.28 17.49 11.16
C THR A 263 12.72 17.53 11.66
N THR A 264 13.54 18.43 11.11
CA THR A 264 14.61 19.08 11.87
C THR A 264 14.74 20.50 11.33
N ALA A 265 14.51 21.48 12.20
CA ALA A 265 14.55 22.89 11.87
C ALA A 265 15.98 23.31 11.49
N GLY A 266 16.15 23.85 10.28
CA GLY A 266 17.43 24.34 9.79
C GLY A 266 17.30 24.98 8.41
N LEU A 267 17.48 26.28 8.38
CA LEU A 267 17.60 27.22 7.26
C LEU A 267 17.96 26.63 5.88
N GLY A 268 17.15 27.02 4.88
CA GLY A 268 17.56 27.40 3.53
C GLY A 268 18.65 26.59 2.82
N GLY A 269 18.24 25.69 1.94
CA GLY A 269 19.14 25.07 0.97
C GLY A 269 18.41 24.75 -0.34
N LEU A 270 18.71 25.50 -1.39
CA LEU A 270 18.53 25.05 -2.77
C LEU A 270 19.45 23.83 -2.96
N ALA A 271 18.89 22.63 -2.88
CA ALA A 271 19.61 21.42 -3.24
C ALA A 271 19.63 21.28 -4.77
N VAL A 272 20.61 21.92 -5.41
CA VAL A 272 21.05 21.57 -6.76
C VAL A 272 21.72 20.20 -6.66
N TRP A 273 21.09 19.18 -7.22
CA TRP A 273 21.63 17.83 -7.29
C TRP A 273 22.80 17.80 -8.30
N LYS A 274 24.03 18.01 -7.84
CA LYS A 274 25.23 17.60 -8.58
C LYS A 274 25.42 16.10 -8.31
N GLY A 275 25.14 15.27 -9.31
CA GLY A 275 25.39 13.83 -9.25
C GLY A 275 26.87 13.52 -8.94
N PRO A 276 27.16 12.33 -8.40
CA PRO A 276 28.52 11.96 -8.00
C PRO A 276 29.43 11.89 -9.23
N ALA A 277 30.45 12.74 -9.26
CA ALA A 277 31.55 12.63 -10.21
C ALA A 277 32.35 11.36 -9.88
N LEU A 278 32.36 10.41 -10.82
CA LEU A 278 33.25 9.25 -10.79
C LEU A 278 34.69 9.75 -10.92
N ILE A 279 35.45 9.70 -9.82
CA ILE A 279 36.91 9.85 -9.83
C ILE A 279 37.49 8.53 -10.35
N ALA A 280 37.93 8.53 -11.61
CA ALA A 280 38.83 7.51 -12.13
C ALA A 280 40.24 7.77 -11.55
N ARG A 281 40.81 6.77 -10.85
CA ARG A 281 42.23 6.72 -10.51
C ARG A 281 42.95 5.89 -11.57
N LEU A 282 43.89 6.52 -12.27
CA LEU A 282 45.09 5.88 -12.83
C LEU A 282 46.09 5.63 -11.70
#